data_AF-A0AAD4TIJ5-F1
#
_entry.id   AF-A0AAD4TIJ5-F1
#
_cell.length_a   1.000
_cell.length_b   1.000
_cell.length_c   1.000
_cell.angle_alpha   90.00
_cell.angle_beta   90.00
_cell.angle_gamma   90.00
#
_symmetry.space_group_name_H-M   'P 1'
#
loop_
_entity.id
_entity.type
_entity.pdbx_description
1 polymer ?
#
loop_
_entity_poly.entity_id
_entity_poly.type
_entity_poly.pdbx_seq_one_letter_code
_entity_poly.pdbx_strand_id
1 'polypeptide(L)'
;MALTSLLSLVALQSMVSIATVGINISYAIPIFYRITLGHETFTRGPFNLGRYGMVVGCIAVIWIAAMTVLSSFPVAYPITRDTFNYTPAAIGGLLIFVVSWWVFDALYWFKGPINNIDSTIRINMMQLHVTTSNSPVCNLIKFF
;
A
#
# COMPACT_ATOMS: atom_id res chain seq x y z
N MET A 1 5.61 -14.88 -24.01
CA MET A 1 6.79 -14.00 -24.21
C MET A 1 7.51 -14.23 -25.54
N ALA A 2 7.35 -15.37 -26.23
CA ALA A 2 8.03 -15.63 -27.51
C ALA A 2 7.54 -14.77 -28.69
N LEU A 3 6.25 -14.38 -28.71
CA LEU A 3 5.70 -13.55 -29.79
C LEU A 3 6.20 -12.09 -29.69
N THR A 4 6.30 -11.53 -28.49
CA THR A 4 6.78 -10.16 -28.27
C THR A 4 8.27 -9.99 -28.52
N SER A 5 9.09 -11.04 -28.31
CA SER A 5 10.52 -11.00 -28.64
C SER A 5 10.81 -10.95 -30.14
N LEU A 6 9.86 -11.39 -30.99
CA LEU A 6 9.98 -11.29 -32.44
C LEU A 6 9.78 -9.86 -32.96
N LEU A 7 9.07 -8.99 -32.23
CA LEU A 7 8.81 -7.60 -32.64
C LEU A 7 9.97 -6.66 -32.28
N SER A 8 10.41 -6.66 -31.02
CA SER A 8 11.57 -5.87 -30.57
C SER A 8 11.94 -6.25 -29.14
N LEU A 9 13.22 -6.55 -28.91
CA LEU A 9 13.75 -6.83 -27.58
C LEU A 9 13.62 -5.59 -26.67
N VAL A 10 13.78 -4.39 -27.21
CA VAL A 10 13.71 -3.12 -26.46
C VAL A 10 12.29 -2.85 -25.98
N ALA A 11 11.29 -3.12 -26.83
CA ALA A 11 9.88 -3.01 -26.45
C ALA A 11 9.53 -3.99 -25.32
N LEU A 12 9.98 -5.25 -25.41
CA LEU A 12 9.74 -6.27 -24.38
C LEU A 12 10.36 -5.87 -23.04
N GLN A 13 11.63 -5.46 -23.03
CA GLN A 13 12.31 -5.04 -21.80
C GLN A 13 11.60 -3.84 -21.17
N SER A 14 11.18 -2.87 -21.98
CA SER A 14 10.42 -1.70 -21.50
C SER A 14 9.09 -2.11 -20.85
N MET A 15 8.35 -3.03 -21.47
CA MET A 15 7.07 -3.53 -20.92
C MET A 15 7.23 -4.26 -19.59
N VAL A 16 8.22 -5.16 -19.49
CA VAL A 16 8.49 -5.90 -18.25
C VAL A 16 8.88 -4.93 -17.13
N SER A 17 9.77 -3.98 -17.40
CA SER A 17 10.14 -2.96 -16.42
C SER A 17 8.95 -2.09 -15.99
N ILE A 18 8.04 -1.72 -16.90
CA ILE A 18 6.80 -1.01 -16.55
C ILE A 18 5.94 -1.85 -15.61
N ALA A 19 5.72 -3.13 -15.91
CA ALA A 19 4.94 -4.02 -15.06
C ALA A 19 5.56 -4.17 -13.66
N THR A 20 6.88 -4.36 -13.59
CA THR A 20 7.61 -4.48 -12.32
C THR A 20 7.57 -3.20 -11.50
N VAL A 21 7.74 -2.02 -12.10
CA VAL A 21 7.67 -0.77 -11.34
C VAL A 21 6.23 -0.46 -10.92
N GLY A 22 5.24 -0.76 -11.77
CA GLY A 22 3.83 -0.58 -11.45
C GLY A 22 3.38 -1.37 -10.20
N ILE A 23 3.77 -2.65 -10.11
CA ILE A 23 3.46 -3.46 -8.92
C ILE A 23 4.20 -2.95 -7.67
N ASN A 24 5.44 -2.47 -7.82
CA ASN A 24 6.19 -1.85 -6.72
C ASN A 24 5.47 -0.60 -6.19
N ILE A 25 5.03 0.31 -7.06
CA ILE A 25 4.30 1.53 -6.65
C ILE A 25 2.98 1.17 -5.95
N SER A 26 2.26 0.18 -6.47
CA SER A 26 1.00 -0.29 -5.86
C SER A 26 1.20 -0.77 -4.42
N TYR A 27 2.29 -1.50 -4.14
CA TYR A 27 2.65 -1.89 -2.77
C TYR A 27 3.24 -0.74 -1.94
N ALA A 28 3.90 0.23 -2.56
CA ALA A 28 4.46 1.39 -1.87
C ALA A 28 3.38 2.21 -1.16
N ILE A 29 2.22 2.42 -1.79
CA ILE A 29 1.13 3.26 -1.29
C ILE A 29 0.62 2.81 0.09
N PRO A 30 0.16 1.55 0.29
CA PRO A 30 -0.30 1.09 1.60
C PRO A 30 0.83 1.00 2.63
N ILE A 31 2.07 0.71 2.21
CA ILE A 31 3.24 0.70 3.09
C ILE A 31 3.52 2.11 3.62
N PHE A 32 3.54 3.11 2.73
CA PHE A 32 3.74 4.51 3.07
C PHE A 32 2.61 5.01 3.97
N TYR A 33 1.36 4.72 3.63
CA TYR A 33 0.20 5.10 4.46
C TYR A 33 0.29 4.50 5.87
N ARG A 34 0.71 3.23 5.97
CA ARG A 34 0.92 2.54 7.26
C ARG A 34 2.00 3.20 8.12
N ILE A 35 3.07 3.72 7.52
CA ILE A 35 4.16 4.39 8.24
C ILE A 35 3.75 5.80 8.69
N THR A 36 3.07 6.55 7.82
CA THR A 36 2.77 7.98 8.05
C THR A 36 1.52 8.20 8.89
N LEU A 37 0.38 7.60 8.49
CA LEU A 37 -0.95 7.90 9.05
C LEU A 37 -1.50 6.74 9.90
N GLY A 38 -1.10 5.51 9.59
CA GLY A 38 -1.60 4.31 10.25
C GLY A 38 -0.83 3.86 11.49
N HIS A 39 0.30 4.50 11.85
CA HIS A 39 1.18 3.99 12.91
C HIS A 39 0.48 3.91 14.28
N GLU A 40 -0.33 4.91 14.62
CA GLU A 40 -1.01 4.99 15.92
C GLU A 40 -2.37 4.26 15.95
N THR A 41 -3.02 4.12 14.79
CA THR A 41 -4.38 3.56 14.68
C THR A 41 -4.38 2.05 14.40
N PHE A 42 -3.23 1.47 14.03
CA PHE A 42 -3.13 0.07 13.63
C PHE A 42 -3.08 -0.86 14.86
N THR A 43 -4.16 -1.61 15.10
CA THR A 43 -4.20 -2.67 16.10
C THR A 43 -3.25 -3.81 15.73
N ARG A 44 -2.26 -4.05 16.58
CA ARG A 44 -1.22 -5.06 16.35
C ARG A 44 -1.83 -6.46 16.38
N GLY A 45 -1.64 -7.21 15.30
CA GLY A 45 -2.01 -8.63 15.24
C GLY A 45 -1.12 -9.51 16.13
N PRO A 46 -1.50 -10.79 16.34
CA PRO A 46 -0.76 -11.74 17.19
C PRO A 46 0.70 -11.94 16.75
N PHE A 47 0.99 -11.76 15.44
CA PHE A 47 2.34 -11.62 14.91
C PHE A 47 2.61 -10.16 14.56
N ASN A 48 3.48 -9.51 15.32
CA ASN A 48 3.88 -8.12 15.08
C ASN A 48 5.40 -7.98 15.16
N LEU A 49 5.98 -7.31 14.18
CA LEU A 49 7.42 -7.00 14.15
C LEU A 49 7.78 -5.79 15.03
N GLY A 50 6.83 -5.24 15.79
CA GLY A 50 7.02 -4.03 16.60
C GLY A 50 7.67 -2.88 15.81
N ARG A 51 8.75 -2.30 16.36
CA ARG A 51 9.52 -1.20 15.75
C ARG A 51 10.21 -1.57 14.44
N TYR A 52 10.54 -2.85 14.22
CA TYR A 52 11.19 -3.29 12.98
C TYR A 52 10.25 -3.17 11.78
N GLY A 53 8.93 -3.24 11.99
CA GLY A 53 7.94 -3.05 10.93
C GLY A 53 7.97 -1.65 10.31
N MET A 54 8.35 -0.62 11.08
CA MET A 54 8.47 0.76 10.60
C MET A 54 9.77 0.96 9.81
N VAL A 55 10.87 0.39 10.28
CA VAL A 55 12.18 0.43 9.61
C VAL A 55 12.11 -0.28 8.26
N VAL A 56 11.55 -1.49 8.21
CA VAL A 56 11.39 -2.26 6.97
C VAL A 56 10.51 -1.52 5.96
N GLY A 57 9.43 -0.89 6.43
CA GLY A 57 8.58 -0.06 5.58
C GLY A 57 9.32 1.14 4.97
N CYS A 58 10.15 1.83 5.76
CA CYS A 58 10.94 2.95 5.28
C CYS A 58 11.98 2.50 4.23
N ILE A 59 12.67 1.39 4.50
CA ILE A 59 13.60 0.77 3.54
C ILE A 59 12.89 0.41 2.23
N ALA A 60 11.68 -0.14 2.30
CA ALA A 60 10.89 -0.48 1.12
C ALA A 60 10.56 0.75 0.27
N VAL A 61 10.14 1.86 0.88
CA VAL A 61 9.85 3.11 0.15
C VAL A 61 11.10 3.68 -0.51
N ILE A 62 12.24 3.72 0.21
CA ILE A 62 13.52 4.17 -0.34
C ILE A 62 13.97 3.27 -1.49
N TRP A 63 13.81 1.96 -1.35
CA TRP A 63 14.14 0.98 -2.39
C TRP A 63 13.33 1.20 -3.67
N ILE A 64 12.04 1.49 -3.54
CA ILE A 64 11.16 1.76 -4.68
C ILE A 64 11.57 3.07 -5.38
N ALA A 65 11.91 4.11 -4.61
CA ALA A 65 12.44 5.36 -5.17
C ALA A 65 13.76 5.12 -5.92
N ALA A 66 14.66 4.32 -5.35
CA ALA A 66 15.92 3.95 -6.00
C ALA A 66 15.67 3.19 -7.31
N MET A 67 14.72 2.25 -7.36
CA MET A 67 14.34 1.53 -8.58
C MET A 67 13.83 2.45 -9.69
N THR A 68 13.06 3.49 -9.35
CA THR A 68 12.59 4.48 -10.33
C THR A 68 13.75 5.29 -10.91
N VAL A 69 14.71 5.71 -10.07
CA VAL A 69 15.90 6.43 -10.52
C VAL A 69 16.79 5.55 -11.39
N LEU A 70 17.07 4.32 -10.95
CA LEU A 70 17.84 3.34 -11.73
C LEU A 70 17.17 3.01 -13.08
N SER A 71 15.85 2.90 -13.12
CA SER A 71 15.13 2.68 -14.38
C SER A 71 15.27 3.85 -15.35
N SER A 72 15.58 5.05 -14.84
CA SER A 72 15.81 6.25 -15.66
C SER A 72 17.21 6.34 -16.23
N PHE A 73 18.13 5.48 -15.80
CA PHE A 73 19.46 5.40 -16.41
C PHE A 73 19.42 4.62 -17.74
N PRO A 74 20.20 5.05 -18.74
CA PRO A 74 20.33 4.32 -19.99
C PRO A 74 20.98 2.95 -19.75
N VAL A 75 20.35 1.90 -20.28
CA VAL A 75 20.78 0.49 -20.10
C VAL A 75 21.99 0.16 -20.98
N ALA A 76 22.21 0.94 -22.05
CA ALA A 76 23.32 0.77 -22.98
C ALA A 76 23.75 2.11 -23.58
N TYR A 77 25.03 2.20 -23.95
CA TYR A 77 25.63 3.32 -24.68
C TYR A 77 26.11 2.80 -26.06
N PRO A 78 25.95 3.53 -27.18
CA PRO A 78 25.42 4.90 -27.33
C PRO A 78 23.89 5.02 -27.22
N ILE A 79 23.42 6.17 -26.73
CA ILE A 79 22.00 6.45 -26.48
C ILE A 79 21.34 6.90 -27.80
N THR A 80 20.68 5.98 -28.50
CA THR A 80 19.84 6.30 -29.67
C THR A 80 18.36 6.12 -29.35
N ARG A 81 17.45 6.66 -30.18
CA ARG A 81 15.99 6.52 -29.99
C ARG A 81 15.55 5.06 -29.89
N ASP A 82 16.27 4.16 -30.56
CA ASP A 82 15.95 2.73 -30.57
C ASP A 82 16.49 1.99 -29.35
N THR A 83 17.40 2.59 -28.57
CA THR A 83 18.05 1.95 -27.40
C THR A 83 17.68 2.60 -26.06
N PHE A 84 16.93 3.71 -26.08
CA PHE A 84 16.47 4.38 -24.88
C PHE A 84 15.41 3.55 -24.13
N ASN A 85 15.53 3.49 -22.81
CA ASN A 85 14.51 2.86 -21.97
C ASN A 85 13.36 3.84 -21.72
N TYR A 86 12.21 3.59 -22.35
CA TYR A 86 11.03 4.46 -22.25
C TYR A 86 10.19 4.23 -20.97
N THR A 87 10.55 3.26 -20.14
CA THR A 87 9.83 2.91 -18.90
C THR A 87 9.58 4.11 -17.96
N PRO A 88 10.57 4.97 -17.62
CA PRO A 88 10.34 6.06 -16.67
C PRO A 88 9.38 7.12 -17.21
N ALA A 89 9.50 7.45 -18.50
CA ALA A 89 8.64 8.42 -19.15
C ALA A 89 7.19 7.93 -19.18
N ALA A 90 6.98 6.65 -19.53
CA ALA A 90 5.65 6.03 -19.55
C ALA A 90 4.99 6.02 -18.15
N ILE A 91 5.76 5.68 -17.11
CA ILE A 91 5.26 5.64 -15.73
C ILE A 91 4.97 7.05 -15.21
N GLY A 92 5.85 8.02 -15.48
CA GLY A 92 5.64 9.41 -15.10
C GLY A 92 4.37 9.98 -15.72
N GLY A 93 4.16 9.74 -17.02
CA GLY A 93 2.92 10.13 -17.71
C GLY A 93 1.67 9.47 -17.12
N LEU A 94 1.74 8.17 -16.83
CA LEU A 94 0.63 7.43 -16.21
C LEU A 94 0.29 7.96 -14.81
N LEU A 95 1.31 8.24 -13.98
CA LEU A 95 1.09 8.80 -12.64
C LEU A 95 0.43 10.18 -12.71
N ILE A 96 0.90 11.06 -13.59
CA ILE A 96 0.29 12.37 -13.80
C ILE A 96 -1.17 12.23 -14.22
N PHE A 97 -1.46 11.31 -15.15
CA PHE A 97 -2.82 11.05 -15.61
C PHE A 97 -3.73 10.56 -14.48
N VAL A 98 -3.28 9.56 -13.69
CA VAL A 98 -4.05 9.01 -12.57
C VAL A 98 -4.28 10.05 -11.48
N VAL A 99 -3.24 10.81 -11.11
CA VAL A 99 -3.36 11.87 -10.09
C VAL A 99 -4.29 12.97 -10.57
N SER A 100 -4.19 13.38 -11.83
CA SER A 100 -5.09 14.37 -12.41
C SER A 100 -6.53 13.88 -12.36
N TRP A 101 -6.80 12.66 -12.82
CA TRP A 101 -8.12 12.04 -12.74
C TRP A 101 -8.66 12.02 -11.30
N TRP A 102 -7.80 11.65 -10.35
CA TRP A 102 -8.17 11.60 -8.94
C TRP A 102 -8.54 12.97 -8.37
N VAL A 103 -7.76 14.01 -8.69
CA VAL A 103 -8.03 15.39 -8.25
C VAL A 103 -9.31 15.95 -8.87
N PHE A 104 -9.58 15.65 -10.14
CA PHE A 104 -10.72 16.21 -10.86
C PHE A 104 -12.05 15.51 -10.59
N ASP A 105 -12.06 14.20 -10.34
CA ASP A 105 -13.30 13.42 -10.25
C ASP A 105 -13.40 12.60 -8.95
N ALA A 106 -12.39 11.79 -8.67
CA ALA A 106 -12.47 10.80 -7.59
C ALA A 106 -12.57 11.44 -6.18
N LEU A 107 -12.02 12.65 -5.98
CA LEU A 107 -12.16 13.39 -4.73
C LEU A 107 -13.61 13.71 -4.37
N TYR A 108 -14.48 13.87 -5.36
CA TYR A 108 -15.85 14.33 -5.14
C TYR A 108 -16.84 13.17 -4.90
N TRP A 109 -16.52 11.96 -5.39
CA TRP A 109 -17.42 10.80 -5.28
C TRP A 109 -17.09 9.86 -4.10
N PHE A 110 -15.88 9.91 -3.55
CA PHE A 110 -15.46 8.95 -2.52
C PHE A 110 -16.14 9.20 -1.17
N LYS A 111 -17.18 8.41 -0.85
CA LYS A 111 -17.77 8.32 0.48
C LYS A 111 -17.01 7.30 1.31
N GLY A 112 -16.41 7.74 2.41
CA GLY A 112 -15.69 6.89 3.35
C GLY A 112 -16.57 5.78 3.95
N PRO A 113 -15.95 4.73 4.53
CA PRO A 113 -16.66 3.58 5.06
C PRO A 113 -17.62 3.97 6.20
N ILE A 114 -18.88 3.61 6.03
CA ILE A 114 -19.93 3.69 7.05
C ILE A 114 -19.71 2.56 8.07
N ASN A 115 -19.48 2.92 9.34
CA ASN A 115 -19.31 1.95 10.41
C ASN A 115 -20.67 1.29 10.73
N ASN A 116 -20.87 0.06 10.27
CA ASN A 116 -22.07 -0.77 10.54
C ASN A 116 -22.04 -1.48 11.92
N ILE A 117 -21.14 -1.10 12.83
CA ILE A 117 -21.28 -1.51 14.23
C ILE A 117 -22.44 -0.76 14.83
N ASP A 118 -23.61 -1.40 14.78
CA ASP A 118 -24.83 -0.93 15.40
C ASP A 118 -24.50 -0.51 16.84
N SER A 119 -24.58 0.79 17.13
CA SER A 119 -24.28 1.36 18.44
C SER A 119 -25.06 0.64 19.55
N THR A 120 -26.21 0.07 19.21
CA THR A 120 -27.07 -0.75 20.06
C THR A 120 -26.38 -2.05 20.51
N ILE A 121 -25.61 -2.72 19.65
CA ILE A 121 -24.87 -3.94 19.99
C ILE A 121 -23.71 -3.63 20.96
N ARG A 122 -23.01 -2.51 20.78
CA ARG A 122 -21.96 -2.07 21.72
C ARG A 122 -22.52 -1.74 23.10
N ILE A 123 -23.68 -1.07 23.16
CA ILE A 123 -24.35 -0.76 24.43
C ILE A 123 -24.79 -2.06 25.12
N ASN A 124 -25.42 -3.00 24.40
CA ASN A 124 -25.85 -4.29 24.97
C ASN A 124 -24.67 -5.15 25.44
N MET A 125 -23.55 -5.19 24.70
CA MET A 125 -22.36 -5.92 25.14
C MET A 125 -21.69 -5.27 26.37
N MET A 126 -21.64 -3.94 26.45
CA MET A 126 -21.15 -3.27 27.66
C MET A 126 -22.06 -3.53 28.87
N GLN A 127 -23.38 -3.53 28.68
CA GLN A 127 -24.33 -3.85 29.75
C GLN A 127 -24.21 -5.31 30.21
N LEU A 128 -24.10 -6.28 29.31
CA LEU A 128 -23.91 -7.70 29.65
C LEU A 128 -22.58 -7.94 30.40
N HIS A 129 -21.52 -7.21 30.07
CA HIS A 129 -20.25 -7.29 30.79
C HIS A 129 -20.36 -6.71 32.21
N VAL A 130 -21.08 -5.59 32.38
CA VAL A 130 -21.32 -4.98 33.70
C VAL A 130 -22.21 -5.86 34.58
N THR A 131 -23.27 -6.47 34.03
CA THR A 131 -24.17 -7.34 34.82
C THR A 131 -23.52 -8.66 35.21
N THR A 132 -22.68 -9.24 34.35
CA THR A 132 -21.90 -10.44 34.69
C THR A 132 -20.81 -10.14 35.73
N SER A 133 -20.13 -8.99 35.61
CA SER A 133 -19.13 -8.54 36.59
C SER A 133 -19.73 -8.24 37.98
N ASN A 134 -20.94 -7.68 38.04
CA ASN A 134 -21.63 -7.41 39.30
C ASN A 134 -22.42 -8.61 39.85
N SER A 135 -22.37 -9.76 39.17
CA SER A 135 -23.01 -10.97 39.69
C SER A 135 -22.25 -11.50 40.93
N PRO A 136 -22.95 -11.96 41.99
CA PRO A 136 -22.31 -12.47 43.19
C PRO A 136 -21.41 -13.68 42.92
N VAL A 137 -21.65 -14.40 41.83
CA VAL A 137 -20.86 -15.55 41.36
C VAL A 137 -19.48 -15.13 40.84
N CYS A 138 -19.38 -14.00 40.12
CA CYS A 138 -18.11 -13.52 39.56
C CYS A 138 -17.21 -12.89 40.63
N ASN A 139 -17.80 -12.27 41.67
CA ASN A 139 -17.06 -11.76 42.83
C ASN A 139 -16.47 -12.89 43.69
N LEU A 140 -17.09 -14.07 43.75
CA LEU A 140 -16.55 -15.23 44.47
C LEU A 140 -15.28 -15.80 43.83
N ILE A 141 -15.11 -15.67 42.52
CA ILE A 141 -13.94 -16.19 41.78
C ILE A 141 -12.71 -15.28 41.93
N LYS A 142 -12.88 -13.99 42.28
CA LYS A 142 -11.77 -13.06 42.49
C LYS A 142 -11.10 -13.16 43.88
N PHE A 143 -11.65 -13.99 44.78
CA PHE A 143 -11.18 -14.18 46.15
C PHE A 143 -10.55 -15.56 46.41
N PHE A 144 -10.46 -16.42 45.40
CA PHE A 144 -9.60 -17.61 45.37
C PHE A 144 -8.39 -17.35 44.47
#